data_AF-R4YXK3-F1
#
_entry.id   AF-R4YXK3-F1
#
_cell.length_a   1.000
_cell.length_b   1.000
_cell.length_c   1.000
_cell.angle_alpha   90.00
_cell.angle_beta   90.00
_cell.angle_gamma   90.00
#
_symmetry.space_group_name_H-M   'P 1'
#
loop_
_entity.id
_entity.type
_entity.pdbx_description
1 polymer ?
#
loop_
_entity_poly.entity_id
_entity_poly.type
_entity_poly.pdbx_seq_one_letter_code
_entity_poly.pdbx_strand_id
1 'polypeptide(L)' 'MTLNPSPQLSDAQARQFVVDARPWMSCDECFEHLDEYVDCSPTTDFEWLPAMTAHLTGCQVCREEVESLMLLLAEDN' A
#
# COMPACT_ATOMS: atom_id res chain seq x y z
N MET A 1 40.15 -5.11 10.93
CA MET A 1 39.03 -5.30 9.98
C MET A 1 38.83 -3.96 9.28
N THR A 2 39.30 -3.82 8.04
CA THR A 2 39.05 -2.62 7.22
C THR A 2 37.75 -2.85 6.45
N LEU A 3 36.74 -2.01 6.69
CA LEU A 3 35.52 -2.00 5.89
C LEU A 3 35.86 -1.48 4.49
N ASN A 4 35.61 -2.28 3.46
CA ASN A 4 35.61 -1.79 2.08
C ASN A 4 34.42 -0.83 1.92
N PRO A 5 34.57 0.30 1.21
CA PRO A 5 33.44 1.16 0.91
C PRO A 5 32.45 0.40 0.04
N SER A 6 31.20 0.28 0.50
CA SER A 6 30.11 -0.29 -0.28
C SER A 6 29.94 0.48 -1.59
N PRO A 7 29.53 -0.20 -2.68
CA PRO A 7 29.19 0.50 -3.92
C PRO A 7 28.09 1.53 -3.65
N GLN A 8 28.30 2.76 -4.11
CA GLN A 8 27.32 3.83 -3.98
C GLN A 8 26.30 3.74 -5.12
N LEU A 9 25.01 3.83 -4.78
CA LEU A 9 23.93 3.96 -5.74
C LEU A 9 23.90 5.39 -6.28
N SER A 10 23.66 5.54 -7.58
CA SER A 10 23.23 6.84 -8.14
C SER A 10 21.82 7.17 -7.68
N ASP A 11 21.44 8.45 -7.69
CA ASP A 11 20.07 8.90 -7.40
C ASP A 11 19.03 8.19 -8.27
N ALA A 12 19.36 7.95 -9.53
CA ALA A 12 18.48 7.24 -10.46
C ALA A 12 18.23 5.79 -10.02
N GLN A 13 19.26 5.10 -9.50
CA GLN A 13 19.13 3.75 -8.95
C GLN A 13 18.39 3.76 -7.61
N ALA A 14 18.68 4.73 -6.73
CA ALA A 14 17.98 4.85 -5.45
C ALA A 14 16.46 5.04 -5.65
N ARG A 15 16.07 5.82 -6.67
CA ARG A 15 14.66 6.05 -7.02
C ARG A 15 13.90 4.79 -7.44
N GLN A 16 14.60 3.73 -7.90
CA GLN A 16 13.95 2.46 -8.27
C GLN A 16 13.47 1.65 -7.06
N PHE A 17 13.96 1.99 -5.86
CA PHE A 17 13.65 1.27 -4.61
C PHE A 17 12.72 2.03 -3.68
N VAL A 18 12.16 3.16 -4.11
CA VAL A 18 11.22 3.96 -3.33
C VAL A 18 9.93 4.15 -4.10
N VAL A 19 8.84 4.20 -3.35
CA VAL A 19 7.50 4.49 -3.84
C VAL A 19 7.07 5.84 -3.30
N ASP A 20 6.38 6.63 -4.12
CA ASP A 20 5.74 7.85 -3.63
C ASP A 20 4.40 7.48 -2.97
N ALA A 21 4.44 7.24 -1.66
CA ALA A 21 3.27 6.84 -0.87
C ALA A 21 2.47 8.04 -0.34
N ARG A 22 2.29 9.10 -1.14
CA ARG A 22 1.52 10.28 -0.75
C ARG A 22 0.18 10.36 -1.50
N PRO A 23 -0.92 10.77 -0.83
CA PRO A 23 -1.00 11.12 0.59
C PRO A 23 -0.80 9.89 1.50
N TRP A 24 -0.14 10.10 2.63
CA TRP A 24 0.20 8.99 3.53
C TRP A 24 -0.96 8.68 4.48
N MET A 25 -1.19 7.39 4.69
CA MET A 25 -2.07 6.80 5.68
C MET A 25 -1.28 5.73 6.44
N SER A 26 -1.45 5.65 7.75
CA SER A 26 -0.85 4.61 8.61
C SER A 26 -1.53 3.26 8.41
N CYS A 27 -0.90 2.16 8.85
CA CYS A 27 -1.54 0.86 8.82
C CYS A 27 -2.81 0.83 9.68
N ASP A 28 -2.81 1.52 10.82
CA ASP A 28 -3.98 1.56 11.73
C ASP A 28 -5.17 2.25 11.07
N GLU A 29 -4.97 3.41 10.44
CA GLU A 29 -6.01 4.10 9.65
C GLU A 29 -6.48 3.26 8.44
N CYS A 30 -5.57 2.50 7.81
CA CYS A 30 -5.93 1.54 6.77
C CYS A 30 -6.86 0.46 7.30
N PHE A 31 -6.58 -0.12 8.47
CA PHE A 31 -7.41 -1.14 9.09
C PHE A 31 -8.80 -0.61 9.46
N GLU A 32 -8.92 0.65 9.89
CA GLU A 32 -10.21 1.28 10.20
C GLU A 32 -11.16 1.38 9.00
N HIS A 33 -10.61 1.49 7.78
CA HIS A 33 -11.37 1.63 6.53
C HIS A 33 -11.36 0.37 5.65
N LEU A 34 -10.72 -0.71 6.10
CA LEU A 34 -10.42 -1.87 5.26
C LEU A 34 -11.69 -2.57 4.75
N ASP A 35 -12.66 -2.77 5.65
CA ASP A 35 -13.95 -3.39 5.32
C ASP A 35 -14.72 -2.52 4.31
N GLU A 36 -14.79 -1.20 4.56
CA GLU A 36 -15.44 -0.24 3.66
C GLU A 36 -14.77 -0.22 2.28
N TYR A 37 -13.46 -0.42 2.22
CA TYR A 37 -12.69 -0.43 0.98
C TYR A 37 -12.96 -1.67 0.13
N VAL A 38 -13.02 -2.87 0.72
CA VAL A 38 -13.28 -4.11 -0.02
C VAL A 38 -14.74 -4.23 -0.48
N ASP A 39 -15.66 -3.64 0.27
CA ASP A 39 -17.08 -3.58 -0.08
C ASP A 39 -17.45 -2.41 -1.01
N CYS A 40 -16.49 -1.52 -1.35
CA CYS A 40 -16.82 -0.30 -2.06
C CYS A 40 -17.25 -0.55 -3.51
N SER A 41 -18.31 0.16 -3.95
CA SER A 41 -18.64 0.27 -5.37
C SER A 41 -17.64 1.20 -6.07
N PRO A 42 -17.31 0.99 -7.36
CA PRO A 42 -16.51 1.91 -8.17
C PRO A 42 -17.02 3.36 -8.23
N THR A 43 -18.28 3.60 -7.85
CA THR A 43 -18.88 4.95 -7.81
C THR A 43 -18.77 5.62 -6.43
N THR A 44 -18.17 4.95 -5.45
CA THR A 44 -18.05 5.46 -4.08
C THR A 44 -16.89 6.44 -4.01
N ASP A 45 -17.15 7.61 -3.41
CA ASP A 45 -16.16 8.68 -3.25
C ASP A 45 -15.91 8.91 -1.75
N PHE A 46 -14.93 8.19 -1.21
CA PHE A 46 -14.45 8.45 0.14
C PHE A 46 -13.23 9.37 0.12
N GLU A 47 -13.20 10.33 1.03
CA GLU A 47 -12.07 11.27 1.18
C GLU A 47 -10.74 10.55 1.45
N TRP A 48 -10.78 9.36 2.05
CA TRP A 48 -9.62 8.55 2.39
C TRP A 48 -9.11 7.64 1.25
N LEU A 49 -9.86 7.47 0.15
CA LEU A 49 -9.48 6.59 -0.98
C LEU A 49 -8.09 6.89 -1.58
N PRO A 50 -7.71 8.17 -1.80
CA PRO A 50 -6.38 8.48 -2.33
C PRO A 50 -5.25 8.02 -1.38
N ALA A 51 -5.45 8.14 -0.07
CA ALA A 51 -4.46 7.77 0.93
C ALA A 51 -4.38 6.24 1.11
N MET A 52 -5.54 5.56 1.08
CA MET A 52 -5.62 4.10 1.02
C MET A 52 -4.87 3.55 -0.20
N THR A 53 -5.11 4.11 -1.39
CA THR A 53 -4.44 3.67 -2.63
C THR A 53 -2.91 3.83 -2.55
N ALA A 54 -2.44 4.97 -2.03
CA ALA A 54 -1.02 5.22 -1.83
C ALA A 54 -0.40 4.25 -0.81
N HIS A 55 -1.13 3.98 0.29
CA HIS A 55 -0.72 3.01 1.31
C HIS A 55 -0.60 1.59 0.74
N LEU A 56 -1.61 1.09 0.04
CA LEU A 56 -1.61 -0.26 -0.55
C LEU A 56 -0.57 -0.43 -1.65
N THR A 57 -0.10 0.67 -2.27
CA THR A 57 1.04 0.61 -3.18
C THR A 57 2.36 0.38 -2.42
N GLY A 58 2.52 1.03 -1.27
CA GLY A 58 3.75 0.98 -0.47
C GLY A 58 3.83 -0.07 0.63
N CYS A 59 2.70 -0.63 1.07
CA CYS A 59 2.62 -1.63 2.13
C CYS A 59 2.18 -2.98 1.57
N GLN A 60 3.14 -3.90 1.39
CA GLN A 60 2.85 -5.26 0.91
C GLN A 60 1.88 -6.01 1.81
N VAL A 61 2.02 -5.87 3.14
CA VAL A 61 1.20 -6.60 4.12
C VAL A 61 -0.27 -6.22 4.00
N CYS A 62 -0.58 -4.91 3.97
CA CYS A 62 -1.96 -4.45 3.82
C CYS A 62 -2.53 -4.77 2.43
N ARG A 63 -1.70 -4.79 1.39
CA ARG A 63 -2.13 -5.25 0.06
C ARG A 63 -2.53 -6.72 0.05
N GLU A 64 -1.72 -7.59 0.64
CA GLU A 64 -2.03 -9.03 0.75
C GLU A 64 -3.32 -9.27 1.56
N GLU A 65 -3.56 -8.46 2.59
CA GLU A 65 -4.79 -8.52 3.38
C GLU A 65 -6.03 -8.15 2.54
N VAL A 66 -5.98 -7.04 1.81
CA VAL A 66 -7.04 -6.63 0.87
C VAL A 66 -7.32 -7.72 -0.16
N GLU A 67 -6.27 -8.25 -0.79
CA GLU A 67 -6.41 -9.32 -1.80
C GLU A 67 -7.10 -10.55 -1.20
N SER A 68 -6.74 -10.92 0.03
CA SER A 68 -7.35 -12.05 0.74
C SER A 68 -8.84 -11.81 1.04
N LEU A 69 -9.19 -10.62 1.52
CA LEU A 69 -10.59 -10.25 1.78
C LEU A 69 -11.43 -10.22 0.50
N MET A 70 -10.89 -9.66 -0.59
CA MET A 70 -11.56 -9.65 -1.90
C MET A 70 -11.81 -11.06 -2.45
N LEU A 71 -10.86 -11.99 -2.22
CA LEU A 71 -11.04 -13.40 -2.59
C LEU A 71 -12.16 -14.05 -1.78
N LEU A 72 -12.22 -13.82 -0.47
CA LEU A 72 -13.30 -14.33 0.38
C LEU A 72 -14.67 -13.81 -0.06
N LEU A 73 -14.80 -12.51 -0.34
CA LEU A 73 -16.04 -11.91 -0.85
C LEU A 73 -16.47 -12.48 -2.21
N ALA A 74 -15.51 -12.87 -3.05
CA ALA A 74 -15.80 -13.51 -4.33
C ALA A 74 -16.28 -14.96 -4.17
N GLU A 75 -15.89 -15.66 -3.10
CA GLU A 75 -16.36 -17.02 -2.78
C GLU A 75 -17.74 -17.03 -2.10
N ASP A 76 -18.11 -15.94 -1.40
CA ASP A 76 -19.41 -15.78 -0.73
C ASP A 76 -20.57 -15.37 -1.67
N ASN A 77 -20.32 -15.18 -2.97
CA ASN A 77 -21.30 -14.81 -4.01
C ASN A 77 -21.63 -15.95 -4.99
#